data_AF-A0A7S1JWY6-F1
#
_entry.id   AF-A0A7S1JWY6-F1
#
_cell.length_a   1.000
_cell.length_b   1.000
_cell.length_c   1.000
_cell.angle_alpha   90.00
_cell.angle_beta   90.00
_cell.angle_gamma   90.00
#
_symmetry.space_group_name_H-M   'P 1'
#
loop_
_entity.id
_entity.type
_entity.pdbx_description
1 polymer ?
#
loop_
_entity_poly.entity_id
_entity_poly.type
_entity_poly.pdbx_seq_one_letter_code
_entity_poly.pdbx_strand_id
1 'polypeptide(L)'
;SVIARGRVPASRLETIRLLLSNARELKHHVERSFHKYDADRSGEIEKEEAMLCLTDLAMVVCPDSIPDSEQFNFWWQMLGKADDGGLTFADFQSFVRDYLKYCHDKAVIHAGRLPKYMAELLSHLLKDATLFSEYCNESFNRQSNPTSHHLPRMQAYFALQDLAKRLCPDVLPDEESFASFW
;
A
#
# COMPACT_ATOMS: atom_id res chain seq x y z
N SER A 1 -8.05 -18.92 4.58
CA SER A 1 -6.82 -18.12 4.44
C SER A 1 -7.07 -16.97 3.49
N VAL A 2 -7.61 -15.86 4.00
CA VAL A 2 -8.09 -14.70 3.22
C VAL A 2 -7.32 -13.41 3.57
N ILE A 3 -6.33 -13.49 4.46
CA ILE A 3 -5.76 -12.32 5.16
C ILE A 3 -5.13 -11.26 4.24
N ALA A 4 -4.75 -11.59 3.00
CA ALA A 4 -4.38 -10.55 2.07
C ALA A 4 -4.42 -11.02 0.61
N ARG A 5 -5.62 -11.04 0.02
CA ARG A 5 -5.72 -11.11 -1.45
C ARG A 5 -5.32 -9.75 -2.01
N GLY A 6 -4.02 -9.52 -2.18
CA GLY A 6 -3.59 -8.43 -3.04
C GLY A 6 -4.28 -8.60 -4.39
N ARG A 7 -5.00 -7.59 -4.89
CA ARG A 7 -5.74 -7.69 -6.15
C ARG A 7 -4.82 -7.87 -7.37
N VAL A 8 -3.51 -7.85 -7.16
CA VAL A 8 -2.48 -8.02 -8.18
C VAL A 8 -1.97 -9.46 -8.15
N PRO A 9 -2.12 -10.24 -9.25
CA PRO A 9 -1.65 -11.62 -9.31
C PRO A 9 -0.14 -11.74 -9.09
N ALA A 10 0.30 -12.81 -8.43
CA ALA A 10 1.72 -13.11 -8.23
C ALA A 10 2.52 -13.23 -9.54
N SER A 11 1.87 -13.58 -10.65
CA SER A 11 2.48 -13.62 -11.99
C SER A 11 3.02 -12.26 -12.46
N ARG A 12 2.51 -11.15 -11.91
CA ARG A 12 2.96 -9.79 -12.24
C ARG A 12 4.25 -9.37 -11.56
N LEU A 13 4.71 -10.11 -10.55
CA LEU A 13 5.88 -9.74 -9.75
C LEU A 13 7.11 -9.46 -10.62
N GLU A 14 7.44 -10.37 -11.53
CA GLU A 14 8.64 -10.22 -12.35
C GLU A 14 8.49 -9.08 -13.35
N THR A 15 7.31 -8.91 -13.94
CA THR A 15 7.03 -7.79 -14.85
C THR A 15 7.18 -6.43 -14.15
N ILE A 16 6.55 -6.27 -12.98
CA ILE A 16 6.63 -5.01 -12.22
C ILE A 16 8.06 -4.78 -11.74
N ARG A 17 8.75 -5.83 -11.28
CA ARG A 17 10.16 -5.76 -10.85
C ARG A 17 11.08 -5.33 -11.99
N LEU A 18 10.93 -5.93 -13.17
CA LEU A 18 11.70 -5.58 -14.35
C LEU A 18 11.46 -4.12 -14.75
N LEU A 19 10.20 -3.69 -14.81
CA LEU A 19 9.85 -2.30 -15.13
C LEU A 19 10.42 -1.30 -14.11
N LEU A 20 10.33 -1.59 -12.81
CA LEU A 20 10.91 -0.76 -11.75
C LEU A 20 12.45 -0.70 -11.82
N SER A 21 13.09 -1.78 -12.26
CA SER A 21 14.55 -1.84 -12.44
C SER A 21 15.03 -1.19 -13.74
N ASN A 22 14.16 -1.08 -14.74
CA ASN A 22 14.47 -0.47 -16.03
C ASN A 22 13.99 0.99 -16.08
N ALA A 23 14.76 1.88 -15.45
CA ALA A 23 14.43 3.30 -15.36
C ALA A 23 14.18 3.97 -16.72
N ARG A 24 14.85 3.50 -17.79
CA ARG A 24 14.69 4.06 -19.14
C ARG A 24 13.34 3.70 -19.76
N GLU A 25 12.95 2.43 -19.65
CA GLU A 25 11.66 1.94 -20.16
C GLU A 25 10.50 2.57 -19.38
N LEU A 26 10.60 2.59 -18.05
CA LEU A 26 9.61 3.26 -17.21
C LEU A 26 9.49 4.74 -17.58
N LYS A 27 10.62 5.45 -17.73
CA LYS A 27 10.61 6.86 -18.15
C LYS A 27 9.91 7.04 -19.50
N HIS A 28 10.14 6.16 -20.48
CA HIS A 28 9.49 6.25 -21.78
C HIS A 28 7.96 6.09 -21.70
N HIS A 29 7.47 5.15 -20.90
CA HIS A 29 6.03 4.99 -20.66
C HIS A 29 5.42 6.21 -19.96
N VAL A 30 6.10 6.73 -18.94
CA VAL A 30 5.66 7.92 -18.20
C VAL A 30 5.65 9.16 -19.10
N GLU A 31 6.70 9.39 -19.88
CA GLU A 31 6.77 10.51 -20.85
C GLU A 31 5.64 10.44 -21.86
N ARG A 32 5.43 9.28 -22.48
CA ARG A 32 4.38 9.10 -23.47
C ARG A 32 2.99 9.36 -22.90
N SER A 33 2.75 8.90 -21.67
CA SER A 33 1.47 9.13 -20.99
C SER A 33 1.32 10.61 -20.63
N PHE A 34 2.33 11.22 -20.01
CA PHE A 34 2.28 12.62 -19.58
C PHE A 34 2.02 13.57 -20.76
N HIS A 35 2.77 13.45 -21.86
CA HIS A 35 2.58 14.31 -23.04
C HIS A 35 1.24 14.11 -23.75
N LYS A 36 0.55 12.99 -23.51
CA LYS A 36 -0.78 12.76 -24.05
C LYS A 36 -1.82 13.65 -23.34
N TYR A 37 -1.61 13.92 -22.05
CA TYR A 37 -2.55 14.65 -21.20
C TYR A 37 -2.13 16.11 -20.96
N ASP A 38 -0.84 16.44 -21.02
CA ASP A 38 -0.31 17.82 -21.09
C ASP A 38 -0.50 18.41 -22.50
N ALA A 39 -1.77 18.54 -22.93
CA ALA A 39 -2.12 18.92 -24.29
C ALA A 39 -1.77 20.39 -24.61
N ASP A 40 -1.83 21.26 -23.60
CA ASP A 40 -1.49 22.67 -23.71
C ASP A 40 0.02 22.94 -23.56
N ARG A 41 0.80 21.92 -23.19
CA ARG A 41 2.25 22.00 -22.93
C ARG A 41 2.58 23.00 -21.84
N SER A 42 1.70 23.13 -20.86
CA SER A 42 1.96 23.90 -19.64
C SER A 42 3.13 23.31 -18.84
N GLY A 43 3.40 22.01 -19.02
CA GLY A 43 4.39 21.27 -18.25
C GLY A 43 3.83 20.74 -16.92
N GLU A 44 2.53 20.93 -16.69
CA GLU A 44 1.78 20.41 -15.56
C GLU A 44 0.53 19.69 -16.06
N ILE A 45 0.03 18.73 -15.29
CA ILE A 45 -1.27 18.10 -15.53
C ILE A 45 -2.16 18.32 -14.30
N GLU A 46 -3.41 18.69 -14.54
CA GLU A 46 -4.40 18.89 -13.49
C GLU A 46 -4.82 17.55 -12.88
N LYS A 47 -5.56 17.58 -11.76
CA LYS A 47 -5.92 16.39 -11.00
C LYS A 47 -6.69 15.36 -11.82
N GLU A 48 -7.70 15.79 -12.57
CA GLU A 48 -8.51 14.95 -13.44
C GLU A 48 -7.67 14.32 -14.57
N GLU A 49 -6.75 15.10 -15.14
CA GLU A 49 -5.83 14.65 -16.18
C GLU A 49 -4.81 13.65 -15.63
N ALA A 50 -4.29 13.89 -14.42
CA ALA A 50 -3.40 12.97 -13.72
C ALA A 50 -4.10 11.64 -13.42
N MET A 51 -5.39 11.64 -13.08
CA MET A 51 -6.16 10.41 -12.88
C MET A 51 -6.30 9.61 -14.17
N LEU A 52 -6.65 10.28 -15.28
CA LEU A 52 -6.75 9.64 -16.59
C LEU A 52 -5.38 9.13 -17.06
N CYS A 53 -4.34 9.92 -16.86
CA CYS A 53 -2.96 9.58 -17.21
C CYS A 53 -2.45 8.36 -16.44
N LEU A 54 -2.71 8.29 -15.13
CA LEU A 54 -2.37 7.12 -14.33
C LEU A 54 -3.19 5.88 -14.73
N THR A 55 -4.47 6.06 -15.04
CA THR A 55 -5.35 4.97 -15.50
C THR A 55 -4.85 4.35 -16.80
N ASP A 56 -4.50 5.19 -17.77
CA ASP A 56 -3.94 4.76 -19.05
C ASP A 56 -2.63 4.01 -18.88
N LEU A 57 -1.74 4.54 -18.04
CA LEU A 57 -0.48 3.88 -17.71
C LEU A 57 -0.74 2.53 -17.01
N ALA A 58 -1.66 2.48 -16.06
CA ALA A 58 -2.05 1.27 -15.33
C ALA A 58 -2.56 0.18 -16.28
N MET A 59 -3.38 0.53 -17.28
CA MET A 59 -3.84 -0.43 -18.29
C MET A 59 -2.70 -1.09 -19.08
N VAL A 60 -1.59 -0.35 -19.29
CA VAL A 60 -0.41 -0.88 -20.00
C VAL A 60 0.45 -1.73 -19.09
N VAL A 61 0.72 -1.27 -17.86
CA VAL A 61 1.76 -1.86 -17.00
C VAL A 61 1.21 -2.86 -15.98
N CYS A 62 -0.01 -2.65 -15.49
CA CYS A 62 -0.65 -3.44 -14.45
C CYS A 62 -2.19 -3.40 -14.58
N PRO A 63 -2.76 -3.98 -15.65
CA PRO A 63 -4.21 -3.91 -15.91
C PRO A 63 -5.06 -4.59 -14.82
N ASP A 64 -4.44 -5.45 -14.02
CA ASP A 64 -5.06 -6.11 -12.87
C ASP A 64 -5.21 -5.18 -11.64
N SER A 65 -4.67 -3.96 -11.70
CA SER A 65 -4.62 -3.00 -10.58
C SER A 65 -4.85 -1.56 -11.01
N ILE A 66 -5.89 -1.33 -11.80
CA ILE A 66 -6.30 0.04 -12.15
C ILE A 66 -6.83 0.72 -10.89
N PRO A 67 -6.29 1.89 -10.50
CA PRO A 67 -6.74 2.60 -9.32
C PRO A 67 -8.14 3.18 -9.53
N ASP A 68 -8.98 3.10 -8.49
CA ASP A 68 -10.24 3.81 -8.44
C ASP A 68 -10.05 5.27 -7.97
N SER A 69 -11.14 6.05 -8.02
CA SER A 69 -11.11 7.47 -7.64
C SER A 69 -10.75 7.69 -6.17
N GLU A 70 -11.13 6.79 -5.26
CA GLU A 70 -10.82 6.91 -3.84
C GLU A 70 -9.33 6.69 -3.58
N GLN A 71 -8.74 5.65 -4.18
CA GLN A 71 -7.30 5.36 -4.10
C GLN A 71 -6.48 6.49 -4.71
N PHE A 72 -6.91 7.00 -5.87
CA PHE A 72 -6.25 8.14 -6.51
C PHE A 72 -6.27 9.38 -5.61
N ASN A 73 -7.44 9.74 -5.06
CA ASN A 73 -7.57 10.89 -4.16
C ASN A 73 -6.72 10.75 -2.90
N PHE A 74 -6.64 9.54 -2.34
CA PHE A 74 -5.76 9.27 -1.20
C PHE A 74 -4.30 9.54 -1.55
N TRP A 75 -3.81 9.02 -2.69
CA TRP A 75 -2.43 9.28 -3.11
C TRP A 75 -2.17 10.74 -3.47
N TRP A 76 -3.15 11.42 -4.08
CA TRP A 76 -3.09 12.84 -4.37
C TRP A 76 -2.85 13.67 -3.11
N GLN A 77 -3.61 13.40 -2.06
CA GLN A 77 -3.44 14.05 -0.75
C GLN A 77 -2.09 13.72 -0.12
N MET A 78 -1.60 12.49 -0.27
CA MET A 78 -0.28 12.07 0.23
C MET A 78 0.89 12.81 -0.45
N LEU A 79 0.71 13.26 -1.69
CA LEU A 79 1.67 14.13 -2.38
C LEU A 79 1.66 15.58 -1.83
N GLY A 80 0.73 15.91 -0.93
CA GLY A 80 0.57 17.26 -0.39
C GLY A 80 0.03 18.25 -1.43
N LYS A 81 -0.62 17.77 -2.49
CA LYS A 81 -1.16 18.60 -3.56
C LYS A 81 -2.55 19.11 -3.19
N ALA A 82 -2.80 20.39 -3.48
CA ALA A 82 -4.13 20.98 -3.38
C ALA A 82 -5.06 20.38 -4.44
N ASP A 83 -6.37 20.53 -4.27
CA ASP A 83 -7.36 20.00 -5.22
C ASP A 83 -7.30 20.69 -6.59
N ASP A 84 -6.82 21.94 -6.63
CA ASP A 84 -6.58 22.75 -7.83
C ASP A 84 -5.10 22.78 -8.25
N GLY A 85 -4.25 21.96 -7.63
CA GLY A 85 -2.83 21.90 -7.94
C GLY A 85 -2.52 21.07 -9.19
N GLY A 86 -1.41 21.38 -9.86
CA GLY A 86 -0.85 20.58 -10.94
C GLY A 86 0.22 19.58 -10.49
N LEU A 87 0.39 18.51 -11.26
CA LEU A 87 1.59 17.67 -11.20
C LEU A 87 2.55 18.06 -12.33
N THR A 88 3.76 18.43 -11.96
CA THR A 88 4.86 18.50 -12.93
C THR A 88 5.23 17.10 -13.42
N PHE A 89 5.98 17.01 -14.52
CA PHE A 89 6.50 15.72 -14.98
C PHE A 89 7.29 14.95 -13.90
N ALA A 90 8.07 15.66 -13.07
CA ALA A 90 8.85 15.06 -11.99
C ALA A 90 7.95 14.50 -10.87
N ASP A 91 6.88 15.22 -10.53
CA ASP A 91 5.88 14.76 -9.55
C ASP A 91 5.17 13.51 -10.09
N PHE A 92 4.73 13.55 -11.35
CA PHE A 92 4.05 12.42 -11.98
C PHE A 92 4.96 11.19 -12.09
N GLN A 93 6.25 11.37 -12.39
CA GLN A 93 7.21 10.27 -12.42
C GLN A 93 7.38 9.62 -11.03
N SER A 94 7.42 10.43 -9.97
CA SER A 94 7.48 9.93 -8.59
C SER A 94 6.20 9.19 -8.24
N PHE A 95 5.05 9.74 -8.61
CA PHE A 95 3.75 9.15 -8.37
C PHE A 95 3.58 7.78 -9.04
N VAL A 96 3.96 7.65 -10.32
CA VAL A 96 3.94 6.36 -11.03
C VAL A 96 4.86 5.33 -10.38
N ARG A 97 6.02 5.76 -9.86
CA ARG A 97 6.93 4.86 -9.16
C ARG A 97 6.29 4.30 -7.89
N ASP A 98 5.59 5.14 -7.13
CA ASP A 98 4.94 4.72 -5.89
C ASP A 98 3.71 3.84 -6.16
N TYR A 99 2.95 4.13 -7.22
CA TYR A 99 1.91 3.23 -7.74
C TYR A 99 2.47 1.84 -8.11
N LEU A 100 3.60 1.77 -8.81
CA LEU A 100 4.22 0.49 -9.17
C LEU A 100 4.77 -0.27 -7.96
N LYS A 101 5.32 0.43 -6.96
CA LYS A 101 5.71 -0.20 -5.68
C LYS A 101 4.48 -0.78 -4.96
N TYR A 102 3.38 -0.02 -4.91
CA TYR A 102 2.12 -0.50 -4.35
C TYR A 102 1.65 -1.79 -5.06
N CYS A 103 1.66 -1.80 -6.39
CA CYS A 103 1.29 -2.99 -7.18
C CYS A 103 2.22 -4.17 -6.89
N HIS A 104 3.52 -3.92 -6.80
CA HIS A 104 4.51 -4.93 -6.45
C HIS A 104 4.22 -5.53 -5.07
N ASP A 105 4.01 -4.70 -4.05
CA ASP A 105 3.76 -5.15 -2.69
C ASP A 105 2.47 -5.96 -2.58
N LYS A 106 1.39 -5.53 -3.27
CA LYS A 106 0.17 -6.33 -3.39
C LYS A 106 0.42 -7.69 -4.07
N ALA A 107 1.26 -7.74 -5.08
CA ALA A 107 1.61 -9.02 -5.73
C ALA A 107 2.50 -9.91 -4.84
N VAL A 108 3.37 -9.33 -4.02
CA VAL A 108 4.19 -10.06 -3.03
C VAL A 108 3.28 -10.70 -1.99
N ILE A 109 2.36 -9.90 -1.47
CA ILE A 109 1.33 -10.31 -0.52
C ILE A 109 0.45 -11.42 -1.10
N HIS A 110 -0.02 -11.27 -2.35
CA HIS A 110 -0.79 -12.32 -3.04
C HIS A 110 0.02 -13.61 -3.20
N ALA A 111 1.34 -13.53 -3.35
CA ALA A 111 2.22 -14.69 -3.40
C ALA A 111 2.48 -15.34 -2.02
N GLY A 112 1.76 -14.93 -0.97
CA GLY A 112 1.94 -15.43 0.40
C GLY A 112 3.24 -14.98 1.04
N ARG A 113 3.87 -13.91 0.52
CA ARG A 113 5.12 -13.35 1.03
C ARG A 113 4.85 -12.00 1.70
N LEU A 114 5.67 -11.65 2.69
CA LEU A 114 5.66 -10.31 3.27
C LEU A 114 6.51 -9.37 2.42
N PRO A 115 6.05 -8.14 2.14
CA PRO A 115 6.90 -7.09 1.60
C PRO A 115 8.16 -6.91 2.45
N LYS A 116 9.29 -6.62 1.79
CA LYS A 116 10.62 -6.59 2.41
C LYS A 116 10.67 -5.64 3.61
N TYR A 117 10.10 -4.43 3.48
CA TYR A 117 10.07 -3.45 4.57
C TYR A 117 9.30 -3.96 5.79
N MET A 118 8.19 -4.69 5.58
CA MET A 118 7.43 -5.29 6.67
C MET A 118 8.22 -6.41 7.35
N ALA A 119 8.91 -7.25 6.56
CA ALA A 119 9.77 -8.31 7.11
C ALA A 119 10.94 -7.72 7.92
N GLU A 120 11.54 -6.62 7.45
CA GLU A 120 12.58 -5.90 8.16
C GLU A 120 12.07 -5.26 9.44
N LEU A 121 10.90 -4.60 9.40
CA LEU A 121 10.26 -4.01 10.57
C LEU A 121 9.95 -5.08 11.63
N LEU A 122 9.33 -6.19 11.22
CA LEU A 122 9.07 -7.33 12.10
C LEU A 122 10.37 -7.92 12.64
N SER A 123 11.42 -8.01 11.82
CA SER A 123 12.72 -8.49 12.29
C SER A 123 13.33 -7.57 13.34
N HIS A 124 13.21 -6.25 13.21
CA HIS A 124 13.67 -5.30 14.23
C HIS A 124 12.84 -5.42 15.51
N LEU A 125 11.52 -5.48 15.35
CA LEU A 125 10.58 -5.64 16.46
C LEU A 125 10.84 -6.91 17.27
N LEU A 126 11.08 -8.04 16.60
CA LEU A 126 11.33 -9.33 17.23
C LEU A 126 12.73 -9.43 17.85
N LYS A 127 13.70 -8.62 17.39
CA LYS A 127 15.03 -8.52 18.02
C LYS A 127 14.97 -7.76 19.33
N ASP A 128 14.08 -6.77 19.44
CA ASP A 128 13.82 -6.05 20.68
C ASP A 128 12.59 -6.63 21.39
N ALA A 129 12.82 -7.75 22.09
CA ALA A 129 11.78 -8.44 22.85
C ALA A 129 11.10 -7.53 23.90
N THR A 130 11.78 -6.47 24.34
CA THR A 130 11.24 -5.47 25.28
C THR A 130 10.19 -4.61 24.57
N LEU A 131 10.56 -4.04 23.42
CA LEU A 131 9.66 -3.20 22.63
C LEU A 131 8.42 -3.97 22.15
N PHE A 132 8.61 -5.22 21.71
CA PHE A 132 7.48 -6.07 21.33
C PHE A 132 6.54 -6.34 22.51
N SER A 133 7.10 -6.67 23.68
CA SER A 133 6.34 -6.90 24.90
C SER A 133 5.57 -5.65 25.35
N GLU A 134 6.19 -4.47 25.26
CA GLU A 134 5.53 -3.19 25.56
C GLU A 134 4.31 -2.96 24.66
N TYR A 135 4.44 -3.13 23.35
CA TYR A 135 3.31 -2.96 22.43
C TYR A 135 2.20 -3.98 22.64
N CYS A 136 2.55 -5.25 22.89
CA CYS A 136 1.55 -6.28 23.22
C CYS A 136 0.82 -5.94 24.53
N ASN A 137 1.54 -5.52 25.56
CA ASN A 137 0.96 -5.16 26.85
C ASN A 137 0.08 -3.92 26.76
N GLU A 138 0.52 -2.89 26.05
CA GLU A 138 -0.30 -1.69 25.82
C GLU A 138 -1.61 -2.02 25.11
N SER A 139 -1.54 -2.83 24.06
CA SER A 139 -2.71 -3.21 23.27
C SER A 139 -3.66 -4.09 24.08
N PHE A 140 -3.11 -5.06 24.84
CA PHE A 140 -3.86 -5.90 25.78
C PHE A 140 -4.56 -5.04 26.83
N ASN A 141 -3.83 -4.14 27.50
CA ASN A 141 -4.33 -3.32 28.60
C ASN A 141 -5.47 -2.38 28.17
N ARG A 142 -5.44 -1.86 26.93
CA ARG A 142 -6.55 -1.04 26.39
C ARG A 142 -7.85 -1.82 26.23
N GLN A 143 -7.75 -3.12 25.94
CA GLN A 143 -8.92 -3.97 25.67
C GLN A 143 -9.33 -4.83 26.87
N SER A 144 -8.44 -4.97 27.86
CA SER A 144 -8.68 -5.74 29.07
C SER A 144 -9.43 -4.91 30.11
N ASN A 145 -10.32 -5.56 30.86
CA ASN A 145 -10.81 -5.00 32.11
C ASN A 145 -9.70 -5.06 33.18
N PRO A 146 -9.56 -4.06 34.08
CA PRO A 146 -8.49 -4.01 35.09
C PRO A 146 -8.45 -5.21 36.04
N THR A 147 -9.57 -5.94 36.14
CA THR A 147 -9.75 -7.09 37.02
C THR A 147 -9.68 -8.43 36.30
N SER A 148 -9.54 -8.45 34.97
CA SER A 148 -9.48 -9.68 34.16
C SER A 148 -8.09 -9.88 33.60
N HIS A 149 -7.47 -11.01 33.93
CA HIS A 149 -6.21 -11.45 33.31
C HIS A 149 -6.40 -12.12 31.94
N HIS A 150 -7.62 -12.11 31.40
CA HIS A 150 -7.97 -12.76 30.13
C HIS A 150 -8.78 -11.81 29.25
N LEU A 151 -8.53 -11.89 27.94
CA LEU A 151 -9.35 -11.22 26.93
C LEU A 151 -10.40 -12.21 26.38
N PRO A 152 -11.70 -11.91 26.52
CA PRO A 152 -12.76 -12.48 25.69
C PRO A 152 -12.41 -12.35 24.20
N ARG A 153 -12.88 -13.31 23.40
CA ARG A 153 -12.60 -13.44 21.96
C ARG A 153 -12.66 -12.10 21.19
N MET A 154 -13.72 -11.32 21.37
CA MET A 154 -13.86 -10.03 20.67
C MET A 154 -12.85 -8.98 21.13
N GLN A 155 -12.49 -8.96 22.42
CA GLN A 155 -11.49 -8.03 22.96
C GLN A 155 -10.07 -8.45 22.54
N ALA A 156 -9.82 -9.77 22.41
CA ALA A 156 -8.59 -10.30 21.82
C ALA A 156 -8.46 -9.92 20.34
N TYR A 157 -9.56 -10.01 19.57
CA TYR A 157 -9.60 -9.53 18.18
C TYR A 157 -9.28 -8.03 18.08
N PHE A 158 -9.90 -7.19 18.91
CA PHE A 158 -9.62 -5.75 18.90
C PHE A 158 -8.19 -5.41 19.35
N ALA A 159 -7.63 -6.16 20.31
CA ALA A 159 -6.23 -6.00 20.69
C ALA A 159 -5.30 -6.36 19.52
N LEU A 160 -5.60 -7.45 18.80
CA LEU A 160 -4.84 -7.82 17.61
C LEU A 160 -4.97 -6.76 16.50
N GLN A 161 -6.16 -6.19 16.29
CA GLN A 161 -6.35 -5.09 15.35
C GLN A 161 -5.58 -3.83 15.74
N ASP A 162 -5.59 -3.45 17.02
CA ASP A 162 -4.85 -2.29 17.52
C ASP A 162 -3.33 -2.48 17.38
N LEU A 163 -2.83 -3.68 17.69
CA LEU A 163 -1.45 -4.06 17.44
C LEU A 163 -1.11 -4.03 15.94
N ALA A 164 -1.97 -4.58 15.09
CA ALA A 164 -1.79 -4.57 13.64
C ALA A 164 -1.78 -3.14 13.07
N LYS A 165 -2.63 -2.23 13.55
CA LYS A 165 -2.60 -0.80 13.15
C LYS A 165 -1.25 -0.14 13.43
N ARG A 166 -0.58 -0.54 14.51
CA ARG A 166 0.71 0.02 14.92
C ARG A 166 1.88 -0.58 14.16
N LEU A 167 1.83 -1.88 13.91
CA LEU A 167 2.95 -2.63 13.34
C LEU A 167 2.86 -2.77 11.82
N CYS A 168 1.66 -2.96 11.29
CA CYS A 168 1.37 -3.35 9.91
C CYS A 168 0.00 -2.79 9.47
N PRO A 169 -0.20 -1.46 9.40
CA PRO A 169 -1.51 -0.86 9.14
C PRO A 169 -2.15 -1.31 7.81
N ASP A 170 -1.34 -1.74 6.86
CA ASP A 170 -1.78 -2.23 5.55
C ASP A 170 -2.35 -3.66 5.57
N VAL A 171 -2.21 -4.37 6.70
CA VAL A 171 -2.62 -5.77 6.88
C VAL A 171 -3.37 -5.90 8.19
N LEU A 172 -4.61 -5.42 8.20
CA LEU A 172 -5.50 -5.61 9.34
C LEU A 172 -6.12 -7.01 9.29
N PRO A 173 -6.06 -7.79 10.39
CA PRO A 173 -6.74 -9.06 10.45
C PRO A 173 -8.25 -8.82 10.37
N ASP A 174 -8.90 -9.54 9.46
CA ASP A 174 -10.35 -9.63 9.40
C ASP A 174 -10.86 -10.66 10.43
N GLU A 175 -12.14 -10.52 10.80
CA GLU A 175 -12.75 -11.33 11.85
C GLU A 175 -12.83 -12.82 11.46
N GLU A 176 -13.07 -13.13 10.19
CA GLU A 176 -13.19 -14.50 9.67
C GLU A 176 -11.84 -15.23 9.75
N SER A 177 -10.77 -14.52 9.40
CA SER A 177 -9.41 -15.01 9.53
C SER A 177 -9.02 -15.19 11.00
N PHE A 178 -9.32 -14.24 11.88
CA PHE A 178 -9.07 -14.38 13.32
C PHE A 178 -9.82 -15.56 13.93
N ALA A 179 -11.09 -15.74 13.54
CA ALA A 179 -11.95 -16.83 14.00
C ALA A 179 -11.37 -18.22 13.70
N SER A 180 -10.53 -18.36 12.67
CA SER A 180 -9.90 -19.62 12.30
C SER A 180 -8.68 -20.01 13.16
N PHE A 181 -8.13 -19.07 13.95
CA PHE A 181 -6.96 -19.28 14.82
C PHE A 181 -7.32 -19.45 16.30
N TRP A 182 -8.58 -19.20 16.68
CA TRP A 182 -9.08 -19.23 18.06
C TRP A 182 -9.93 -20.45 18.34
#